data_AF-A0A3D8REJ9-F1
#
_entry.id   AF-A0A3D8REJ9-F1
#
_cell.length_a   1.000
_cell.length_b   1.000
_cell.length_c   1.000
_cell.angle_alpha   90.00
_cell.angle_beta   90.00
_cell.angle_gamma   90.00
#
_symmetry.space_group_name_H-M   'P 1'
#
loop_
_entity.id
_entity.type
_entity.pdbx_description
1 polymer ?
#
loop_
_entity_poly.entity_id
_entity_poly.type
_entity_poly.pdbx_seq_one_letter_code
_entity_poly.pdbx_strand_id
1 'polypeptide(L)'
;MSTPTTSPLPTANPAATRAEIRTILTTNNVGPSRALQASLNEFRGWPPSSVSSLFTNFPPLPDRRLYPLGPECRYPPPGRRRWTELAAKVATLAIVDTVALATAPITLATMDAAARANAAGQLRDVHVEMLATSLFVAPSLGLMEEAGRRGLALCVNRSGQFQIMGSGYAAISHVWAETMGLQFNDEKIEQDERGLLRSHFNKIMGVVGRAGYEWVWFDLLAIPKKGHGQRQDKMTEIKTLIINSLHGVYSNADAVIVLDSFPLLLPSSDPLLTAAVLVCGLWLTRVWTYQEIKLARKALIITATAVVPFSDILSTLETLANGDRDNRYYQLYRTFARLQPVYGLGINLADIALSCSNRSTGNDVDYARGFYALLGLKWESGWSYEDGIRHIYEARPQEAAMIASMHGPRGLPRPLTWAPRYLAHLQGEAFKPYLMKCQSGGLVGEWHAASVREVVRVCAYEQPGKDDRLAFQLLVANERGDTAQVAVVTWTDRWTASLKEWTGLIPGGKARLLCAKEMVVGEHFPTVLLAVLEGDMKPNPDDVVRPGVDSMGYVLASGVVVSGNLLCAAQSWLLK
;
A
#
# COMPACT_ATOMS: atom_id res chain seq x y z
N MET A 1 -26.04 33.64 45.65
CA MET A 1 -26.09 32.35 44.96
C MET A 1 -24.79 32.19 44.21
N SER A 2 -23.88 31.40 44.74
CA SER A 2 -22.54 31.16 44.20
C SER A 2 -22.67 30.22 42.99
N THR A 3 -22.28 30.69 41.81
CA THR A 3 -22.14 29.83 40.63
C THR A 3 -21.12 28.73 40.92
N PRO A 4 -21.46 27.45 40.76
CA PRO A 4 -20.51 26.37 40.96
C PRO A 4 -19.45 26.47 39.86
N THR A 5 -18.23 26.84 40.24
CA THR A 5 -17.03 26.65 39.45
C THR A 5 -16.87 25.15 39.20
N THR A 6 -17.28 24.70 38.01
CA THR A 6 -16.91 23.40 37.46
C THR A 6 -15.41 23.41 37.24
N SER A 7 -14.67 22.84 38.19
CA SER A 7 -13.25 22.50 37.98
C SER A 7 -13.13 21.66 36.70
N PRO A 8 -12.19 21.97 35.79
CA PRO A 8 -11.95 21.14 34.63
C PRO A 8 -11.57 19.73 35.12
N LEU A 9 -12.28 18.71 34.64
CA LEU A 9 -11.92 17.31 34.84
C LEU A 9 -10.43 17.14 34.49
N PRO A 10 -9.65 16.40 35.29
CA PRO A 10 -8.25 16.18 34.99
C PRO A 10 -8.14 15.53 33.62
N THR A 11 -7.56 16.27 32.66
CA THR A 11 -7.32 15.77 31.31
C THR A 11 -6.45 14.53 31.42
N ALA A 12 -7.02 13.36 31.13
CA ALA A 12 -6.30 12.10 31.17
C ALA A 12 -4.98 12.21 30.40
N ASN A 13 -3.90 11.67 30.95
CA ASN A 13 -2.58 11.70 30.32
C ASN A 13 -2.67 11.06 28.92
N PRO A 14 -2.48 11.82 27.82
CA PRO A 14 -2.65 11.30 26.46
C PRO A 14 -1.72 10.14 26.14
N ALA A 15 -0.56 10.02 26.80
CA ALA A 15 0.32 8.86 26.65
C ALA A 15 -0.27 7.59 27.28
N ALA A 16 -0.89 7.70 28.46
CA ALA A 16 -1.53 6.58 29.14
C ALA A 16 -2.74 6.07 28.36
N THR A 17 -3.61 6.97 27.89
CA THR A 17 -4.77 6.64 27.05
C THR A 17 -4.34 5.91 25.77
N ARG A 18 -3.31 6.41 25.08
CA ARG A 18 -2.76 5.75 23.88
C ARG A 18 -2.22 4.35 24.18
N ALA A 19 -1.50 4.18 25.28
CA ALA A 19 -0.98 2.88 25.69
C ALA A 19 -2.11 1.87 25.97
N GLU A 20 -3.19 2.31 26.62
CA GLU A 20 -4.38 1.49 26.88
C GLU A 20 -5.10 1.09 25.59
N ILE A 21 -5.34 2.05 24.68
CA ILE A 21 -5.94 1.77 23.36
C ILE A 21 -5.10 0.75 22.59
N ARG A 22 -3.78 0.92 22.56
CA ARG A 22 -2.88 -0.03 21.89
C ARG A 22 -2.98 -1.43 22.48
N THR A 23 -3.07 -1.54 23.81
CA THR A 23 -3.28 -2.83 24.50
C THR A 23 -4.62 -3.46 24.10
N ILE A 24 -5.71 -2.68 24.11
CA ILE A 24 -7.04 -3.15 23.68
C ILE A 24 -7.00 -3.70 22.25
N LEU A 25 -6.39 -2.96 21.31
CA LEU A 25 -6.26 -3.37 19.91
C LEU A 25 -5.43 -4.65 19.78
N THR A 26 -4.27 -4.72 20.45
CA THR A 26 -3.37 -5.88 20.39
C THR A 26 -4.04 -7.14 20.96
N THR A 27 -4.75 -7.03 22.09
CA THR A 27 -5.53 -8.12 22.68
C THR A 27 -6.65 -8.61 21.74
N ASN A 28 -7.08 -7.77 20.80
CA ASN A 28 -8.08 -8.10 19.78
C ASN A 28 -7.48 -8.55 18.44
N ASN A 29 -6.22 -9.03 18.45
CA ASN A 29 -5.47 -9.51 17.28
C ASN A 29 -5.17 -8.44 16.21
N VAL A 30 -5.17 -7.15 16.57
CA VAL A 30 -4.63 -6.10 15.70
C VAL A 30 -3.11 -6.12 15.79
N GLY A 31 -2.43 -6.22 14.64
CA GLY A 31 -0.96 -6.28 14.60
C GLY A 31 -0.29 -5.08 15.29
N PRO A 32 0.88 -5.25 15.95
CA PRO A 32 1.47 -4.21 16.81
C PRO A 32 1.67 -2.86 16.12
N SER A 33 2.17 -2.86 14.88
CA SER A 33 2.38 -1.63 14.11
C SER A 33 1.07 -0.92 13.78
N ARG A 34 0.00 -1.68 13.44
CA ARG A 34 -1.33 -1.11 13.19
C ARG A 34 -1.96 -0.58 14.47
N ALA A 35 -1.83 -1.31 15.58
CA ALA A 35 -2.32 -0.87 16.89
C ALA A 35 -1.63 0.42 17.35
N LEU A 36 -0.33 0.58 17.05
CA LEU A 36 0.39 1.82 17.30
C LEU A 36 -0.12 2.96 16.40
N GLN A 37 -0.24 2.74 15.09
CA GLN A 37 -0.73 3.75 14.15
C GLN A 37 -2.15 4.22 14.49
N ALA A 38 -3.06 3.27 14.74
CA ALA A 38 -4.45 3.56 15.08
C ALA A 38 -4.56 4.32 16.41
N SER A 39 -3.75 4.00 17.43
CA SER A 39 -3.77 4.73 18.70
C SER A 39 -3.18 6.15 18.60
N LEU A 40 -2.20 6.36 17.70
CA LEU A 40 -1.60 7.67 17.45
C LEU A 40 -2.48 8.60 16.60
N ASN A 41 -3.25 8.03 15.67
CA ASN A 41 -4.00 8.80 14.67
C ASN A 41 -5.52 8.59 14.84
N GLU A 42 -6.06 7.51 14.29
CA GLU A 42 -7.51 7.29 14.13
C GLU A 42 -8.30 7.31 15.46
N PHE A 43 -7.70 6.78 16.53
CA PHE A 43 -8.30 6.69 17.86
C PHE A 43 -7.72 7.68 18.87
N ARG A 44 -6.93 8.67 18.45
CA ARG A 44 -6.27 9.62 19.35
C ARG A 44 -7.24 10.36 20.30
N GLY A 45 -8.44 10.67 19.82
CA GLY A 45 -9.50 11.32 20.60
C GLY A 45 -10.56 10.38 21.17
N TRP A 46 -10.37 9.06 21.05
CA TRP A 46 -11.36 8.08 21.53
C TRP A 46 -11.10 7.68 22.98
N PRO A 47 -12.14 7.51 23.80
CA PRO A 47 -11.96 6.89 25.11
C PRO A 47 -11.67 5.38 24.93
N PRO A 48 -10.79 4.78 25.76
CA PRO A 48 -10.47 3.35 25.67
C PRO A 48 -11.69 2.43 25.71
N SER A 49 -12.71 2.77 26.51
CA SER A 49 -13.96 2.03 26.58
C SER A 49 -14.71 1.96 25.24
N SER A 50 -14.69 3.03 24.44
CA SER A 50 -15.29 3.04 23.10
C SER A 50 -14.51 2.16 22.13
N VAL A 51 -13.17 2.15 22.20
CA VAL A 51 -12.37 1.25 21.38
C VAL A 51 -12.62 -0.21 21.77
N SER A 52 -12.73 -0.50 23.07
CA SER A 52 -13.08 -1.83 23.57
C SER A 52 -14.43 -2.30 23.05
N SER A 53 -15.45 -1.42 23.02
CA SER A 53 -16.79 -1.77 22.54
C SER A 53 -16.87 -2.14 21.05
N LEU A 54 -15.86 -1.78 20.24
CA LEU A 54 -15.81 -2.18 18.82
C LEU A 54 -15.81 -3.71 18.66
N PHE A 55 -15.27 -4.42 19.65
CA PHE A 55 -15.04 -5.86 19.57
C PHE A 55 -16.06 -6.69 20.35
N THR A 56 -17.04 -6.06 21.02
CA THR A 56 -18.02 -6.77 21.87
C THR A 56 -18.84 -7.82 21.11
N ASN A 57 -19.15 -7.54 19.84
CA ASN A 57 -19.97 -8.42 18.99
C ASN A 57 -19.13 -9.30 18.05
N PHE A 58 -17.80 -9.27 18.18
CA PHE A 58 -16.94 -10.15 17.38
C PHE A 58 -16.98 -11.57 17.94
N PRO A 59 -16.69 -12.59 17.11
CA PRO A 59 -16.44 -13.93 17.62
C PRO A 59 -15.36 -13.93 18.72
N PRO A 60 -15.49 -14.81 19.74
CA PRO A 60 -14.53 -14.89 20.84
C PRO A 60 -13.14 -15.32 20.34
N LEU A 61 -12.08 -14.96 21.07
CA LEU A 61 -10.69 -15.08 20.63
C LEU A 61 -10.15 -16.50 20.34
N PRO A 62 -10.67 -17.63 20.87
CA PRO A 62 -10.28 -18.94 20.33
C PRO A 62 -10.85 -19.21 18.92
N ASP A 63 -11.98 -18.59 18.57
CA ASP A 63 -12.71 -18.83 17.31
C ASP A 63 -12.51 -17.73 16.28
N ARG A 64 -11.97 -16.57 16.68
CA ARG A 64 -11.73 -15.41 15.81
C ARG A 64 -10.58 -15.67 14.83
N ARG A 65 -10.90 -16.21 13.65
CA ARG A 65 -9.96 -16.36 12.55
C ARG A 65 -9.76 -15.02 11.85
N LEU A 66 -8.53 -14.49 11.82
CA LEU A 66 -8.15 -13.33 11.01
C LEU A 66 -8.19 -13.58 9.49
N TYR A 67 -8.56 -14.80 9.08
CA TYR A 67 -8.75 -15.21 7.69
C TYR A 67 -10.14 -15.82 7.48
N PRO A 68 -11.21 -15.01 7.59
CA PRO A 68 -12.57 -15.52 7.53
C PRO A 68 -12.87 -16.24 6.21
N LEU A 69 -12.21 -15.88 5.10
CA LEU A 69 -12.39 -16.54 3.79
C LEU A 69 -11.30 -17.56 3.46
N GLY A 70 -10.29 -17.73 4.31
CA GLY A 70 -9.20 -18.68 4.07
C GLY A 70 -9.68 -20.10 3.76
N PRO A 71 -8.84 -20.89 3.08
CA PRO A 71 -9.23 -22.20 2.60
C PRO A 71 -9.50 -23.14 3.78
N GLU A 72 -10.59 -23.89 3.71
CA GLU A 72 -10.95 -24.91 4.71
C GLU A 72 -9.99 -26.12 4.67
N CYS A 73 -9.37 -26.34 3.50
CA CYS A 73 -8.39 -27.39 3.27
C CYS A 73 -7.10 -26.77 2.72
N ARG A 74 -5.93 -27.23 3.20
CA ARG A 74 -4.65 -26.85 2.59
C ARG A 74 -4.62 -27.27 1.12
N TYR A 75 -3.86 -26.52 0.31
CA TYR A 75 -3.55 -26.99 -1.04
C TYR A 75 -2.84 -28.35 -0.93
N PRO A 76 -3.22 -29.35 -1.74
CA PRO A 76 -2.53 -30.62 -1.71
C PRO A 76 -1.05 -30.40 -2.07
N PRO A 77 -0.12 -30.99 -1.31
CA PRO A 77 1.31 -30.75 -1.46
C PRO A 77 1.78 -31.12 -2.87
N PRO A 78 2.81 -30.45 -3.40
CA PRO A 78 3.38 -30.81 -4.71
C PRO A 78 3.96 -32.24 -4.68
N GLY A 79 4.03 -32.90 -5.85
CA GLY A 79 4.71 -34.21 -6.00
C GLY A 79 3.82 -35.45 -5.86
N ARG A 80 4.39 -36.63 -5.53
CA ARG A 80 3.69 -37.95 -5.61
C ARG A 80 2.50 -38.14 -4.65
N ARG A 81 2.49 -37.47 -3.49
CA ARG A 81 1.34 -37.47 -2.54
C ARG A 81 0.06 -36.86 -3.15
N ARG A 82 0.21 -36.04 -4.20
CA ARG A 82 -0.87 -35.54 -5.08
C ARG A 82 -1.73 -36.65 -5.67
N TRP A 83 -1.13 -37.78 -6.01
CA TRP A 83 -1.79 -38.81 -6.81
C TRP A 83 -2.59 -39.78 -5.95
N THR A 84 -2.26 -39.98 -4.68
CA THR A 84 -2.98 -40.92 -3.81
C THR A 84 -4.36 -40.39 -3.40
N GLU A 85 -4.47 -39.10 -3.07
CA GLU A 85 -5.76 -38.47 -2.73
C GLU A 85 -6.60 -38.16 -3.96
N LEU A 86 -5.97 -37.79 -5.08
CA LEU A 86 -6.65 -37.62 -6.36
C LEU A 86 -7.10 -38.98 -6.93
N ALA A 87 -6.31 -40.04 -6.79
CA ALA A 87 -6.66 -41.39 -7.23
C ALA A 87 -7.91 -41.92 -6.54
N ALA A 88 -8.16 -41.58 -5.27
CA ALA A 88 -9.39 -41.96 -4.60
C ALA A 88 -10.64 -41.36 -5.26
N LYS A 89 -10.56 -40.10 -5.72
CA LYS A 89 -11.65 -39.40 -6.43
C LYS A 89 -11.73 -39.79 -7.91
N VAL A 90 -10.59 -40.01 -8.56
CA VAL A 90 -10.47 -40.53 -9.93
C VAL A 90 -11.01 -41.95 -10.02
N ALA A 91 -10.79 -42.80 -9.01
CA ALA A 91 -11.35 -44.15 -8.96
C ALA A 91 -12.88 -44.13 -8.94
N THR A 92 -13.49 -43.11 -8.31
CA THR A 92 -14.95 -42.93 -8.31
C THR A 92 -15.49 -42.54 -9.68
N LEU A 93 -14.75 -41.71 -10.44
CA LEU A 93 -15.09 -41.32 -11.81
C LEU A 93 -14.79 -42.41 -12.85
N ALA A 94 -13.69 -43.16 -12.67
CA ALA A 94 -13.35 -44.30 -13.52
C ALA A 94 -14.42 -45.40 -13.46
N ILE A 95 -15.13 -45.57 -12.33
CA ILE A 95 -16.30 -46.47 -12.24
C ILE A 95 -17.43 -46.00 -13.17
N VAL A 96 -17.64 -44.69 -13.30
CA VAL A 96 -18.65 -44.10 -14.21
C VAL A 96 -18.22 -44.21 -15.67
N ASP A 97 -16.94 -43.97 -15.97
CA ASP A 97 -16.40 -44.08 -17.34
C ASP A 97 -16.28 -45.52 -17.83
N THR A 98 -16.01 -46.47 -16.92
CA THR A 98 -15.99 -47.91 -17.28
C THR A 98 -17.40 -48.38 -17.67
N VAL A 99 -18.45 -47.80 -17.08
CA VAL A 99 -19.84 -48.03 -17.49
C VAL A 99 -20.13 -47.39 -18.85
N ALA A 100 -19.59 -46.22 -19.15
CA ALA A 100 -19.76 -45.56 -20.45
C ALA A 100 -18.98 -46.26 -21.58
N LEU A 101 -17.73 -46.67 -21.35
CA LEU A 101 -16.89 -47.38 -22.33
C LEU A 101 -17.37 -48.80 -22.62
N ALA A 102 -18.01 -49.47 -21.66
CA ALA A 102 -18.69 -50.74 -21.89
C ALA A 102 -19.85 -50.63 -22.91
N THR A 103 -20.32 -49.42 -23.23
CA THR A 103 -21.37 -49.17 -24.23
C THR A 103 -20.86 -48.73 -25.60
N ALA A 104 -19.54 -48.57 -25.79
CA ALA A 104 -18.93 -48.19 -27.08
C ALA A 104 -18.03 -49.28 -27.74
N PRO A 105 -18.40 -50.58 -27.77
CA PRO A 105 -17.51 -51.64 -28.23
C PRO A 105 -17.20 -51.63 -29.73
N ILE A 106 -18.02 -50.98 -30.56
CA ILE A 106 -17.89 -51.05 -32.03
C ILE A 106 -16.82 -50.09 -32.57
N THR A 107 -16.67 -48.90 -31.99
CA THR A 107 -15.76 -47.85 -32.47
C THR A 107 -14.31 -48.07 -32.04
N LEU A 108 -14.06 -48.70 -30.89
CA LEU A 108 -12.70 -49.00 -30.41
C LEU A 108 -12.09 -50.24 -31.08
N ALA A 109 -12.93 -51.17 -31.55
CA ALA A 109 -12.49 -52.40 -32.21
C ALA A 109 -11.93 -52.17 -33.62
N THR A 110 -12.29 -51.05 -34.27
CA THR A 110 -11.85 -50.70 -35.62
C THR A 110 -10.61 -49.81 -35.67
N MET A 111 -10.10 -49.35 -34.51
CA MET A 111 -8.93 -48.48 -34.43
C MET A 111 -7.62 -49.27 -34.33
N ASP A 112 -6.61 -48.88 -35.10
CA ASP A 112 -5.26 -49.44 -34.94
C ASP A 112 -4.64 -49.08 -33.58
N ALA A 113 -3.50 -49.71 -33.25
CA ALA A 113 -2.86 -49.54 -31.96
C ALA A 113 -2.36 -48.10 -31.70
N ALA A 114 -1.96 -47.37 -32.75
CA ALA A 114 -1.45 -46.01 -32.63
C ALA A 114 -2.60 -45.00 -32.44
N ALA A 115 -3.70 -45.18 -33.17
CA ALA A 115 -4.93 -44.40 -33.02
C ALA A 115 -5.54 -44.59 -31.62
N ARG A 116 -5.53 -45.82 -31.09
CA ARG A 116 -5.97 -46.10 -29.71
C ARG A 116 -5.09 -45.43 -28.66
N ALA A 117 -3.77 -45.44 -28.84
CA ALA A 117 -2.85 -44.77 -27.93
C ALA A 117 -3.04 -43.24 -27.94
N ASN A 118 -3.26 -42.64 -29.11
CA ASN A 118 -3.52 -41.20 -29.25
C ASN A 118 -4.90 -40.81 -28.67
N ALA A 119 -5.96 -41.56 -28.97
CA ALA A 119 -7.29 -41.33 -28.42
C ALA A 119 -7.31 -41.48 -26.89
N ALA A 120 -6.59 -42.47 -26.34
CA ALA A 120 -6.43 -42.63 -24.90
C ALA A 120 -5.63 -41.48 -24.26
N GLY A 121 -4.61 -40.95 -24.95
CA GLY A 121 -3.88 -39.75 -24.54
C GLY A 121 -4.79 -38.52 -24.48
N GLN A 122 -5.57 -38.28 -25.54
CA GLN A 122 -6.52 -37.17 -25.61
C GLN A 122 -7.65 -37.28 -24.58
N LEU A 123 -8.24 -38.46 -24.39
CA LEU A 123 -9.25 -38.71 -23.36
C LEU A 123 -8.69 -38.50 -21.95
N ARG A 124 -7.46 -38.95 -21.70
CA ARG A 124 -6.78 -38.70 -20.43
C ARG A 124 -6.57 -37.21 -20.20
N ASP A 125 -6.15 -36.45 -21.21
CA ASP A 125 -5.97 -35.00 -21.09
C ASP A 125 -7.31 -34.29 -20.86
N VAL A 126 -8.38 -34.69 -21.55
CA VAL A 126 -9.75 -34.21 -21.33
C VAL A 126 -10.25 -34.54 -19.92
N HIS A 127 -10.01 -35.76 -19.41
CA HIS A 127 -10.40 -36.14 -18.04
C HIS A 127 -9.58 -35.41 -16.98
N VAL A 128 -8.27 -35.21 -17.20
CA VAL A 128 -7.42 -34.43 -16.31
C VAL A 128 -7.88 -32.97 -16.27
N GLU A 129 -8.24 -32.40 -17.42
CA GLU A 129 -8.79 -31.05 -17.53
C GLU A 129 -10.18 -30.94 -16.89
N MET A 130 -11.08 -31.89 -17.13
CA MET A 130 -12.41 -31.95 -16.51
C MET A 130 -12.35 -32.13 -14.99
N LEU A 131 -11.46 -32.98 -14.49
CA LEU A 131 -11.19 -33.12 -13.06
C LEU A 131 -10.53 -31.87 -12.48
N ALA A 132 -9.56 -31.27 -13.17
CA ALA A 132 -8.89 -30.07 -12.70
C ALA A 132 -9.87 -28.89 -12.61
N THR A 133 -10.72 -28.69 -13.61
CA THR A 133 -11.79 -27.66 -13.62
C THR A 133 -12.90 -27.94 -12.59
N SER A 134 -13.14 -29.22 -12.25
CA SER A 134 -14.05 -29.58 -11.15
C SER A 134 -13.50 -29.22 -9.77
N LEU A 135 -12.17 -29.24 -9.60
CA LEU A 135 -11.50 -29.00 -8.32
C LEU A 135 -10.95 -27.58 -8.18
N PHE A 136 -10.62 -26.92 -9.28
CA PHE A 136 -9.98 -25.62 -9.32
C PHE A 136 -10.66 -24.68 -10.33
N VAL A 137 -10.53 -23.39 -10.06
CA VAL A 137 -10.97 -22.31 -10.94
C VAL A 137 -9.72 -21.59 -11.41
N ALA A 138 -9.47 -21.61 -12.72
CA ALA A 138 -8.33 -20.96 -13.36
C ALA A 138 -8.70 -20.58 -14.80
N PRO A 139 -8.33 -19.38 -15.28
CA PRO A 139 -8.45 -19.07 -16.69
C PRO A 139 -7.26 -19.58 -17.49
N SER A 140 -7.41 -19.71 -18.80
CA SER A 140 -6.30 -19.99 -19.70
C SER A 140 -5.37 -18.77 -19.82
N LEU A 141 -4.08 -19.01 -20.06
CA LEU A 141 -3.11 -17.93 -20.31
C LEU A 141 -3.47 -17.08 -21.53
N GLY A 142 -4.10 -17.69 -22.56
CA GLY A 142 -4.57 -16.98 -23.75
C GLY A 142 -5.63 -15.94 -23.43
N LEU A 143 -6.58 -16.26 -22.55
CA LEU A 143 -7.61 -15.32 -22.10
C LEU A 143 -7.01 -14.17 -21.27
N MET A 144 -6.04 -14.46 -20.41
CA MET A 144 -5.31 -13.44 -19.64
C MET A 144 -4.56 -12.47 -20.58
N GLU A 145 -3.86 -13.03 -21.57
CA GLU A 145 -3.11 -12.27 -22.58
C GLU A 145 -4.04 -11.39 -23.43
N GLU A 146 -5.17 -11.93 -23.89
CA GLU A 146 -6.18 -11.19 -24.65
C GLU A 146 -6.78 -10.04 -23.81
N ALA A 147 -7.17 -10.31 -22.56
CA ALA A 147 -7.70 -9.30 -21.66
C ALA A 147 -6.71 -8.16 -21.44
N GLY A 148 -5.44 -8.49 -21.16
CA GLY A 148 -4.36 -7.52 -21.00
C GLY A 148 -4.12 -6.68 -22.26
N ARG A 149 -4.09 -7.29 -23.45
CA ARG A 149 -3.96 -6.57 -24.73
C ARG A 149 -5.10 -5.62 -25.00
N ARG A 150 -6.33 -6.03 -24.69
CA ARG A 150 -7.54 -5.22 -24.88
C ARG A 150 -7.72 -4.16 -23.80
N GLY A 151 -6.95 -4.23 -22.70
CA GLY A 151 -7.11 -3.35 -21.56
C GLY A 151 -8.44 -3.56 -20.81
N LEU A 152 -8.99 -4.77 -20.85
CA LEU A 152 -10.30 -5.13 -20.30
C LEU A 152 -10.18 -6.11 -19.13
N ALA A 153 -11.23 -6.20 -18.31
CA ALA A 153 -11.25 -7.09 -17.15
C ALA A 153 -11.55 -8.53 -17.56
N LEU A 154 -10.72 -9.47 -17.13
CA LEU A 154 -11.04 -10.90 -17.16
C LEU A 154 -11.84 -11.26 -15.90
N CYS A 155 -13.15 -11.32 -16.04
CA CYS A 155 -14.08 -11.59 -14.96
C CYS A 155 -14.42 -13.07 -14.85
N VAL A 156 -14.87 -13.47 -13.67
CA VAL A 156 -15.35 -14.81 -13.35
C VAL A 156 -16.73 -14.72 -12.69
N ASN A 157 -17.64 -15.65 -12.99
CA ASN A 157 -18.93 -15.74 -12.31
C ASN A 157 -18.96 -16.87 -11.26
N ARG A 158 -20.05 -17.02 -10.50
CA ARG A 158 -20.18 -18.03 -9.43
C ARG A 158 -20.00 -19.47 -9.92
N SER A 159 -20.26 -19.76 -11.20
CA SER A 159 -20.03 -21.08 -11.80
C SER A 159 -18.56 -21.34 -12.18
N GLY A 160 -17.70 -20.32 -12.10
CA GLY A 160 -16.30 -20.37 -12.52
C GLY A 160 -16.10 -20.20 -14.03
N GLN A 161 -17.09 -19.68 -14.74
CA GLN A 161 -16.94 -19.29 -16.14
C GLN A 161 -16.22 -17.95 -16.23
N PHE A 162 -15.40 -17.77 -17.26
CA PHE A 162 -14.61 -16.57 -17.48
C PHE A 162 -15.11 -15.78 -18.69
N GLN A 163 -15.09 -14.45 -18.58
CA GLN A 163 -15.47 -13.53 -19.65
C GLN A 163 -14.63 -12.26 -19.62
N ILE A 164 -14.24 -11.76 -20.79
CA ILE A 164 -13.58 -10.46 -20.94
C ILE A 164 -14.65 -9.38 -21.01
N MET A 165 -14.60 -8.41 -20.09
CA MET A 165 -15.66 -7.41 -19.90
C MET A 165 -15.08 -5.99 -19.84
N GLY A 166 -15.83 -5.03 -20.40
CA GLY A 166 -15.52 -3.60 -20.30
C GLY A 166 -16.39 -2.82 -19.31
N SER A 167 -17.46 -3.42 -18.80
CA SER A 167 -18.40 -2.87 -17.82
C SER A 167 -19.31 -3.98 -17.28
N GLY A 168 -20.19 -3.71 -16.31
CA GLY A 168 -21.16 -4.70 -15.83
C GLY A 168 -20.60 -5.71 -14.83
N TYR A 169 -19.48 -5.38 -14.17
CA TYR A 169 -18.79 -6.25 -13.22
C TYR A 169 -18.34 -5.46 -12.00
N ALA A 170 -18.06 -6.19 -10.91
CA ALA A 170 -17.37 -5.64 -9.74
C ALA A 170 -15.93 -6.14 -9.64
N ALA A 171 -15.01 -5.34 -9.13
CA ALA A 171 -13.64 -5.77 -8.85
C ALA A 171 -13.46 -6.06 -7.36
N ILE A 172 -12.80 -7.16 -7.01
CA ILE A 172 -12.50 -7.48 -5.61
C ILE A 172 -11.20 -6.79 -5.19
N SER A 173 -11.24 -6.08 -4.06
CA SER A 173 -10.09 -5.46 -3.40
C SER A 173 -9.88 -6.13 -2.04
N HIS A 174 -8.69 -6.68 -1.81
CA HIS A 174 -8.43 -7.54 -0.65
C HIS A 174 -6.94 -7.60 -0.26
N VAL A 175 -6.64 -8.32 0.83
CA VAL A 175 -5.26 -8.63 1.23
C VAL A 175 -5.04 -10.13 1.28
N TRP A 176 -4.14 -10.64 0.45
CA TRP A 176 -3.92 -12.08 0.26
C TRP A 176 -3.64 -12.83 1.57
N ALA A 177 -2.79 -12.26 2.43
CA ALA A 177 -2.37 -12.89 3.68
C ALA A 177 -3.52 -13.04 4.69
N GLU A 178 -4.29 -11.96 4.90
CA GLU A 178 -5.38 -11.96 5.88
C GLU A 178 -6.68 -12.51 5.29
N THR A 179 -7.20 -11.95 4.22
CA THR A 179 -8.56 -12.34 3.78
C THR A 179 -8.64 -13.73 3.17
N MET A 180 -7.62 -14.12 2.40
CA MET A 180 -7.63 -15.36 1.60
C MET A 180 -6.85 -16.51 2.26
N GLY A 181 -6.32 -16.31 3.47
CA GLY A 181 -5.65 -17.36 4.24
C GLY A 181 -4.43 -17.99 3.53
N LEU A 182 -3.78 -17.23 2.64
CA LEU A 182 -2.53 -17.66 1.99
C LEU A 182 -1.30 -17.45 2.90
N GLN A 183 -1.52 -17.05 4.15
CA GLN A 183 -0.52 -17.09 5.22
C GLN A 183 -1.18 -17.70 6.47
N PHE A 184 -0.71 -18.86 6.90
CA PHE A 184 -1.21 -19.56 8.10
C PHE A 184 -0.03 -19.92 8.99
N ASN A 185 -0.02 -19.44 10.25
CA ASN A 185 1.12 -19.61 11.17
C ASN A 185 2.48 -19.24 10.53
N ASP A 186 2.54 -18.06 9.90
CA ASP A 186 3.71 -17.56 9.15
C ASP A 186 4.13 -18.38 7.92
N GLU A 187 3.46 -19.49 7.61
CA GLU A 187 3.65 -20.27 6.39
C GLU A 187 2.85 -19.63 5.24
N LYS A 188 3.56 -19.03 4.28
CA LYS A 188 2.95 -18.49 3.06
C LYS A 188 2.63 -19.65 2.12
N ILE A 189 1.35 -19.92 1.93
CA ILE A 189 0.87 -20.90 0.95
C ILE A 189 1.04 -20.28 -0.44
N GLU A 190 1.98 -20.82 -1.22
CA GLU A 190 2.14 -20.42 -2.61
C GLU A 190 0.98 -20.96 -3.44
N GLN A 191 0.18 -20.06 -3.99
CA GLN A 191 -0.75 -20.40 -5.06
C GLN A 191 0.07 -20.69 -6.31
N ASP A 192 -0.11 -21.87 -6.90
CA ASP A 192 0.57 -22.27 -8.13
C ASP A 192 -0.32 -22.10 -9.37
N GLU A 193 0.16 -22.60 -10.51
CA GLU A 193 -0.52 -22.49 -11.81
C GLU A 193 -1.91 -23.18 -11.85
N ARG A 194 -2.33 -23.91 -10.80
CA ARG A 194 -3.63 -24.61 -10.76
C ARG A 194 -4.82 -23.68 -10.53
N GLY A 195 -4.60 -22.45 -10.10
CA GLY A 195 -5.67 -21.49 -9.77
C GLY A 195 -6.19 -21.66 -8.35
N LEU A 196 -7.49 -21.40 -8.14
CA LEU A 196 -8.11 -21.38 -6.80
C LEU A 196 -8.94 -22.64 -6.55
N LEU A 197 -8.79 -23.28 -5.38
CA LEU A 197 -9.62 -24.42 -5.01
C LEU A 197 -11.12 -24.06 -5.08
N ARG A 198 -11.94 -24.90 -5.72
CA ARG A 198 -13.37 -24.64 -5.97
C ARG A 198 -14.16 -24.34 -4.70
N SER A 199 -13.90 -25.03 -3.60
CA SER A 199 -14.55 -24.77 -2.31
C SER A 199 -14.21 -23.37 -1.76
N HIS A 200 -12.93 -22.99 -1.83
CA HIS A 200 -12.46 -21.65 -1.44
C HIS A 200 -13.07 -20.57 -2.36
N PHE A 201 -13.07 -20.80 -3.67
CA PHE A 201 -13.75 -19.94 -4.64
C PHE A 201 -15.23 -19.75 -4.31
N ASN A 202 -15.97 -20.84 -4.09
CA ASN A 202 -17.40 -20.79 -3.77
C ASN A 202 -17.68 -20.01 -2.47
N LYS A 203 -16.81 -20.14 -1.47
CA LYS A 203 -16.90 -19.37 -0.22
C LYS A 203 -16.74 -17.87 -0.46
N ILE A 204 -15.74 -17.46 -1.23
CA ILE A 204 -15.53 -16.06 -1.61
C ILE A 204 -16.74 -15.55 -2.41
N MET A 205 -17.17 -16.29 -3.44
CA MET A 205 -18.32 -15.90 -4.27
C MET A 205 -19.63 -15.84 -3.48
N GLY A 206 -19.81 -16.66 -2.44
CA GLY A 206 -20.95 -16.57 -1.54
C GLY A 206 -20.97 -15.25 -0.75
N VAL A 207 -19.79 -14.77 -0.33
CA VAL A 207 -19.64 -13.49 0.36
C VAL A 207 -19.82 -12.31 -0.59
N VAL A 208 -19.15 -12.36 -1.75
CA VAL A 208 -19.17 -11.31 -2.77
C VAL A 208 -20.55 -11.18 -3.42
N GLY A 209 -21.28 -12.29 -3.56
CA GLY A 209 -22.64 -12.31 -4.11
C GLY A 209 -23.64 -11.46 -3.33
N ARG A 210 -23.36 -11.12 -2.06
CA ARG A 210 -24.18 -10.17 -1.27
C ARG A 210 -24.18 -8.76 -1.84
N ALA A 211 -23.17 -8.40 -2.63
CA ALA A 211 -23.13 -7.11 -3.33
C ALA A 211 -24.00 -7.08 -4.59
N GLY A 212 -24.59 -8.21 -5.01
CA GLY A 212 -25.51 -8.28 -6.14
C GLY A 212 -24.85 -8.36 -7.52
N TYR A 213 -23.56 -8.64 -7.60
CA TYR A 213 -22.84 -8.77 -8.88
C TYR A 213 -22.66 -10.23 -9.29
N GLU A 214 -23.00 -10.54 -10.55
CA GLU A 214 -22.78 -11.86 -11.14
C GLU A 214 -21.32 -12.07 -11.53
N TRP A 215 -20.74 -11.07 -12.20
CA TRP A 215 -19.39 -11.10 -12.74
C TRP A 215 -18.43 -10.30 -11.85
N VAL A 216 -17.31 -10.93 -11.50
CA VAL A 216 -16.30 -10.30 -10.65
C VAL A 216 -14.92 -10.40 -11.25
N TRP A 217 -14.16 -9.32 -11.22
CA TRP A 217 -12.74 -9.35 -11.49
C TRP A 217 -11.99 -9.69 -10.20
N PHE A 218 -11.09 -10.67 -10.27
CA PHE A 218 -10.35 -11.15 -9.12
C PHE A 218 -8.87 -11.36 -9.45
N ASP A 219 -7.99 -10.55 -8.84
CA ASP A 219 -6.55 -10.52 -9.11
C ASP A 219 -5.84 -11.89 -8.95
N LEU A 220 -6.31 -12.72 -8.01
CA LEU A 220 -5.79 -14.08 -7.79
C LEU A 220 -6.00 -15.02 -8.97
N LEU A 221 -7.00 -14.73 -9.80
CA LEU A 221 -7.34 -15.52 -11.00
C LEU A 221 -6.93 -14.80 -12.27
N ALA A 222 -6.97 -13.46 -12.29
CA ALA A 222 -6.70 -12.68 -13.49
C ALA A 222 -5.22 -12.39 -13.71
N ILE A 223 -4.37 -12.39 -12.68
CA ILE A 223 -2.94 -12.06 -12.82
C ILE A 223 -2.10 -13.35 -12.71
N PRO A 224 -1.30 -13.70 -13.73
CA PRO A 224 -0.46 -14.89 -13.69
C PRO A 224 0.56 -14.81 -12.56
N LYS A 225 0.78 -15.94 -11.88
CA LYS A 225 1.80 -16.10 -10.83
C LYS A 225 3.16 -16.45 -11.45
N LYS A 226 4.22 -16.53 -10.64
CA LYS A 226 5.54 -16.97 -11.16
C LYS A 226 5.43 -18.44 -11.58
N GLY A 227 5.84 -18.75 -12.80
CA GLY A 227 6.00 -20.12 -13.29
C GLY A 227 7.45 -20.58 -13.17
N HIS A 228 7.74 -21.77 -13.68
CA HIS A 228 9.10 -22.31 -13.76
C HIS A 228 9.56 -22.47 -15.21
N GLY A 229 10.82 -22.13 -15.50
CA GLY A 229 11.45 -22.36 -16.82
C GLY A 229 11.00 -21.39 -17.92
N GLN A 230 10.99 -21.84 -19.18
CA GLN A 230 10.71 -21.01 -20.37
C GLN A 230 9.32 -20.34 -20.40
N ARG A 231 8.35 -20.82 -19.59
CA ARG A 231 7.05 -20.15 -19.43
C ARG A 231 7.15 -18.82 -18.67
N GLN A 232 8.24 -18.59 -17.94
CA GLN A 232 8.41 -17.44 -17.05
C GLN A 232 8.45 -16.10 -17.81
N ASP A 233 9.08 -16.05 -18.99
CA ASP A 233 9.20 -14.81 -19.76
C ASP A 233 7.84 -14.37 -20.30
N LYS A 234 7.12 -15.30 -20.95
CA LYS A 234 5.75 -15.06 -21.42
C LYS A 234 4.79 -14.68 -20.28
N MET A 235 4.90 -15.32 -19.12
CA MET A 235 4.07 -14.96 -17.95
C MET A 235 4.40 -13.56 -17.43
N THR A 236 5.67 -13.15 -17.49
CA THR A 236 6.12 -11.81 -17.09
C THR A 236 5.60 -10.75 -18.05
N GLU A 237 5.58 -11.03 -19.36
CA GLU A 237 4.97 -10.17 -20.37
C GLU A 237 3.46 -10.01 -20.15
N ILE A 238 2.74 -11.13 -20.00
CA ILE A 238 1.29 -11.11 -19.73
C ILE A 238 1.00 -10.35 -18.43
N LYS A 239 1.77 -10.58 -17.38
CA LYS A 239 1.65 -9.84 -16.12
C LYS A 239 1.81 -8.33 -16.34
N THR A 240 2.79 -7.93 -17.14
CA THR A 240 3.04 -6.52 -17.46
C THR A 240 1.86 -5.91 -18.24
N LEU A 241 1.32 -6.62 -19.23
CA LEU A 241 0.11 -6.20 -19.95
C LEU A 241 -1.06 -5.97 -19.00
N ILE A 242 -1.29 -6.90 -18.07
CA ILE A 242 -2.40 -6.82 -17.12
C ILE A 242 -2.18 -5.70 -16.11
N ILE A 243 -0.96 -5.51 -15.58
CA ILE A 243 -0.63 -4.38 -14.71
C ILE A 243 -0.95 -3.06 -15.39
N ASN A 244 -0.60 -2.92 -16.67
CA ASN A 244 -0.90 -1.73 -17.47
C ASN A 244 -2.39 -1.57 -17.79
N SER A 245 -3.20 -2.63 -17.65
CA SER A 245 -4.67 -2.58 -17.79
C SER A 245 -5.40 -2.18 -16.51
N LEU A 246 -4.74 -2.18 -15.34
CA LEU A 246 -5.41 -2.01 -14.04
C LEU A 246 -6.19 -0.69 -13.92
N HIS A 247 -5.74 0.36 -14.60
CA HIS A 247 -6.50 1.61 -14.68
C HIS A 247 -7.91 1.35 -15.23
N GLY A 248 -8.01 0.72 -16.40
CA GLY A 248 -9.28 0.39 -17.05
C GLY A 248 -10.10 -0.61 -16.23
N VAL A 249 -9.45 -1.62 -15.66
CA VAL A 249 -10.12 -2.64 -14.83
C VAL A 249 -10.85 -2.02 -13.64
N TYR A 250 -10.18 -1.16 -12.87
CA TYR A 250 -10.81 -0.59 -11.67
C TYR A 250 -11.70 0.61 -11.98
N SER A 251 -11.35 1.45 -12.95
CA SER A 251 -12.15 2.64 -13.31
C SER A 251 -13.43 2.32 -14.09
N ASN A 252 -13.49 1.15 -14.77
CA ASN A 252 -14.70 0.69 -15.47
C ASN A 252 -15.54 -0.29 -14.66
N ALA A 253 -15.05 -0.78 -13.51
CA ALA A 253 -15.86 -1.58 -12.61
C ALA A 253 -17.04 -0.74 -12.08
N ASP A 254 -18.22 -1.35 -12.00
CA ASP A 254 -19.41 -0.70 -11.44
C ASP A 254 -19.25 -0.48 -9.93
N ALA A 255 -18.51 -1.37 -9.27
CA ALA A 255 -18.08 -1.22 -7.89
C ALA A 255 -16.76 -1.96 -7.61
N VAL A 256 -16.03 -1.47 -6.60
CA VAL A 256 -14.97 -2.21 -5.92
C VAL A 256 -15.51 -2.79 -4.61
N ILE A 257 -15.41 -4.11 -4.48
CA ILE A 257 -15.86 -4.85 -3.30
C ILE A 257 -14.65 -5.04 -2.38
N VAL A 258 -14.67 -4.37 -1.23
CA VAL A 258 -13.63 -4.42 -0.21
C VAL A 258 -13.90 -5.59 0.72
N LEU A 259 -12.95 -6.52 0.72
CA LEU A 259 -12.88 -7.63 1.66
C LEU A 259 -11.70 -7.35 2.60
N ASP A 260 -11.97 -7.30 3.91
CA ASP A 260 -10.97 -7.19 4.96
C ASP A 260 -11.37 -8.08 6.15
N SER A 261 -10.38 -8.57 6.90
CA SER A 261 -10.58 -9.56 7.96
C SER A 261 -11.51 -9.05 9.07
N PHE A 262 -11.39 -7.78 9.47
CA PHE A 262 -12.18 -7.23 10.58
C PHE A 262 -13.63 -6.93 10.18
N PRO A 263 -13.92 -6.21 9.08
CA PRO A 263 -15.30 -6.03 8.61
C PRO A 263 -16.02 -7.35 8.36
N LEU A 264 -15.37 -8.35 7.77
CA LEU A 264 -16.01 -9.65 7.51
C LEU A 264 -16.46 -10.39 8.78
N LEU A 265 -15.94 -10.02 9.95
CA LEU A 265 -16.32 -10.54 11.26
C LEU A 265 -17.31 -9.62 12.00
N LEU A 266 -17.60 -8.43 11.49
CA LEU A 266 -18.47 -7.44 12.11
C LEU A 266 -19.96 -7.73 11.77
N PRO A 267 -20.82 -8.10 12.72
CA PRO A 267 -22.25 -8.29 12.48
C PRO A 267 -23.01 -6.96 12.55
N SER A 268 -22.67 -6.01 11.69
CA SER A 268 -23.28 -4.68 11.67
C SER A 268 -23.38 -4.12 10.25
N SER A 269 -24.35 -3.23 10.07
CA SER A 269 -24.49 -2.36 8.89
C SER A 269 -24.13 -0.91 9.18
N ASP A 270 -23.67 -0.59 10.40
CA ASP A 270 -23.34 0.76 10.82
C ASP A 270 -22.05 1.24 10.12
N PRO A 271 -22.09 2.35 9.34
CA PRO A 271 -20.92 2.90 8.69
C PRO A 271 -19.82 3.34 9.66
N LEU A 272 -20.16 3.88 10.84
CA LEU A 272 -19.16 4.32 11.82
C LEU A 272 -18.38 3.13 12.38
N LEU A 273 -19.08 2.08 12.80
CA LEU A 273 -18.44 0.85 13.29
C LEU A 273 -17.61 0.20 12.18
N THR A 274 -18.13 0.16 10.96
CA THR A 274 -17.41 -0.39 9.80
C THR A 274 -16.10 0.36 9.54
N ALA A 275 -16.12 1.70 9.60
CA ALA A 275 -14.93 2.51 9.45
C ALA A 275 -13.90 2.26 10.57
N ALA A 276 -14.36 2.22 11.81
CA ALA A 276 -13.52 2.00 12.98
C ALA A 276 -12.89 0.60 13.00
N VAL A 277 -13.56 -0.44 12.51
CA VAL A 277 -12.93 -1.77 12.42
C VAL A 277 -12.05 -1.92 11.18
N LEU A 278 -12.32 -1.21 10.08
CA LEU A 278 -11.50 -1.29 8.88
C LEU A 278 -10.07 -0.74 9.09
N VAL A 279 -9.90 0.27 9.96
CA VAL A 279 -8.57 0.79 10.34
C VAL A 279 -7.73 -0.18 11.19
N CYS A 280 -8.38 -1.20 11.75
CA CYS A 280 -7.70 -2.30 12.46
C CYS A 280 -7.16 -3.38 11.49
N GLY A 281 -7.71 -3.46 10.27
CA GLY A 281 -7.36 -4.44 9.25
C GLY A 281 -6.11 -4.14 8.44
N LEU A 282 -5.64 -5.11 7.65
CA LEU A 282 -4.51 -4.88 6.73
C LEU A 282 -4.91 -4.10 5.49
N TRP A 283 -6.18 -4.04 5.10
CA TRP A 283 -6.57 -3.43 3.84
C TRP A 283 -6.11 -1.98 3.72
N LEU A 284 -6.19 -1.18 4.78
CA LEU A 284 -5.70 0.20 4.77
C LEU A 284 -4.17 0.36 4.79
N THR A 285 -3.43 -0.74 4.90
CA THR A 285 -1.96 -0.72 5.01
C THR A 285 -1.24 -1.07 3.73
N ARG A 286 -1.93 -1.40 2.63
CA ARG A 286 -1.29 -1.85 1.39
C ARG A 286 -1.27 -0.73 0.33
N VAL A 287 -0.16 -0.63 -0.41
CA VAL A 287 -0.07 0.31 -1.56
C VAL A 287 -1.11 -0.03 -2.62
N TRP A 288 -1.24 -1.32 -2.95
CA TRP A 288 -2.19 -1.79 -3.96
C TRP A 288 -3.64 -1.43 -3.64
N THR A 289 -4.12 -1.65 -2.42
CA THR A 289 -5.52 -1.34 -2.06
C THR A 289 -5.84 0.15 -2.11
N TYR A 290 -4.83 1.04 -1.96
CA TYR A 290 -5.01 2.47 -2.21
C TYR A 290 -5.28 2.76 -3.69
N GLN A 291 -4.54 2.11 -4.60
CA GLN A 291 -4.81 2.22 -6.03
C GLN A 291 -6.24 1.80 -6.36
N GLU A 292 -6.66 0.67 -5.79
CA GLU A 292 -7.96 0.05 -6.06
C GLU A 292 -9.12 0.95 -5.63
N ILE A 293 -9.07 1.50 -4.41
CA ILE A 293 -10.12 2.40 -3.91
C ILE A 293 -10.13 3.74 -4.65
N LYS A 294 -8.96 4.28 -5.02
CA LYS A 294 -8.87 5.57 -5.69
C LYS A 294 -9.39 5.55 -7.13
N LEU A 295 -9.31 4.41 -7.80
CA LEU A 295 -9.88 4.23 -9.13
C LEU A 295 -11.37 3.88 -9.10
N ALA A 296 -11.88 3.39 -7.97
CA ALA A 296 -13.24 2.87 -7.83
C ALA A 296 -14.33 3.93 -7.98
N ARG A 297 -15.27 3.75 -8.92
CA ARG A 297 -16.46 4.64 -9.03
C ARG A 297 -17.33 4.60 -7.79
N LYS A 298 -17.44 3.40 -7.23
CA LYS A 298 -18.17 3.08 -6.01
C LYS A 298 -17.38 2.02 -5.26
N ALA A 299 -17.37 2.09 -3.94
CA ALA A 299 -16.78 1.06 -3.11
C ALA A 299 -17.77 0.52 -2.08
N LEU A 300 -17.71 -0.79 -1.87
CA LEU A 300 -18.63 -1.55 -1.04
C LEU A 300 -17.85 -2.40 -0.05
N ILE A 301 -18.01 -2.15 1.25
CA ILE A 301 -17.36 -2.92 2.31
C ILE A 301 -18.32 -4.05 2.71
N ILE A 302 -17.84 -5.29 2.63
CA ILE A 302 -18.64 -6.45 3.04
C ILE A 302 -18.41 -6.74 4.52
N THR A 303 -19.49 -6.74 5.30
CA THR A 303 -19.46 -7.13 6.71
C THR A 303 -19.93 -8.56 6.91
N ALA A 304 -20.05 -9.06 8.14
CA ALA A 304 -20.60 -10.39 8.39
C ALA A 304 -22.07 -10.49 7.94
N THR A 305 -22.83 -9.38 8.02
CA THR A 305 -24.28 -9.37 7.81
C THR A 305 -24.77 -8.38 6.75
N ALA A 306 -23.94 -7.44 6.31
CA ALA A 306 -24.37 -6.35 5.45
C ALA A 306 -23.34 -5.98 4.38
N VAL A 307 -23.75 -5.10 3.48
CA VAL A 307 -22.89 -4.40 2.51
C VAL A 307 -23.00 -2.92 2.82
N VAL A 308 -21.88 -2.30 3.20
CA VAL A 308 -21.83 -0.90 3.62
C VAL A 308 -21.15 -0.08 2.52
N PRO A 309 -21.85 0.89 1.89
CA PRO A 309 -21.23 1.78 0.92
C PRO A 309 -20.16 2.67 1.55
N PHE A 310 -19.04 2.85 0.85
CA PHE A 310 -17.97 3.75 1.29
C PHE A 310 -18.43 5.22 1.39
N SER A 311 -19.38 5.63 0.54
CA SER A 311 -20.03 6.95 0.60
C SER A 311 -20.69 7.20 1.96
N ASP A 312 -21.33 6.18 2.51
CA ASP A 312 -22.09 6.28 3.75
C ASP A 312 -21.14 6.38 4.95
N ILE A 313 -19.98 5.71 4.86
CA ILE A 313 -18.88 5.89 5.81
C ILE A 313 -18.41 7.35 5.80
N LEU A 314 -18.13 7.90 4.62
CA LEU A 314 -17.65 9.27 4.49
C LEU A 314 -18.66 10.28 5.04
N SER A 315 -19.93 10.22 4.61
CA SER A 315 -20.95 11.18 5.04
C SER A 315 -21.22 11.11 6.55
N THR A 316 -21.19 9.89 7.12
CA THR A 316 -21.35 9.69 8.55
C THR A 316 -20.18 10.30 9.32
N LEU A 317 -18.94 10.03 8.90
CA LEU A 317 -17.74 10.55 9.54
C LEU A 317 -17.61 12.07 9.41
N GLU A 318 -17.97 12.64 8.26
CA GLU A 318 -17.97 14.08 8.03
C GLU A 318 -18.96 14.79 8.96
N THR A 319 -20.19 14.26 9.05
CA THR A 319 -21.23 14.80 9.94
C THR A 319 -20.77 14.78 11.40
N LEU A 320 -20.21 13.65 11.85
CA LEU A 320 -19.68 13.51 13.20
C LEU A 320 -18.50 14.44 13.45
N ALA A 321 -17.53 14.50 12.54
CA ALA A 321 -16.33 15.34 12.68
C ALA A 321 -16.68 16.84 12.75
N ASN A 322 -17.69 17.31 12.01
CA ASN A 322 -18.12 18.71 12.03
C ASN A 322 -18.89 19.08 13.31
N GLY A 323 -19.57 18.12 13.94
CA GLY A 323 -20.31 18.34 15.19
C GLY A 323 -19.48 18.12 16.47
N ASP A 324 -18.29 17.54 16.34
CA ASP A 324 -17.48 17.02 17.44
C ASP A 324 -16.46 18.04 17.95
N ARG A 325 -16.78 18.64 19.10
CA ARG A 325 -15.90 19.62 19.77
C ARG A 325 -14.57 19.01 20.24
N ASP A 326 -14.55 17.70 20.48
CA ASP A 326 -13.39 16.99 21.05
C ASP A 326 -12.48 16.39 19.97
N ASN A 327 -12.82 16.58 18.68
CA ASN A 327 -12.08 16.05 17.53
C ASN A 327 -11.84 14.52 17.57
N ARG A 328 -12.70 13.78 18.30
CA ARG A 328 -12.70 12.33 18.39
C ARG A 328 -12.77 11.67 17.01
N TYR A 329 -13.65 12.13 16.13
CA TYR A 329 -13.87 11.51 14.81
C TYR A 329 -13.05 12.15 13.69
N TYR A 330 -12.41 13.29 13.94
CA TYR A 330 -11.74 14.08 12.90
C TYR A 330 -10.61 13.33 12.20
N GLN A 331 -9.75 12.62 12.93
CA GLN A 331 -8.65 11.85 12.30
C GLN A 331 -9.17 10.66 11.51
N LEU A 332 -10.19 9.97 12.02
CA LEU A 332 -10.84 8.88 11.29
C LEU A 332 -11.48 9.40 9.99
N TYR A 333 -12.19 10.53 10.04
CA TYR A 333 -12.71 11.20 8.85
C TYR A 333 -11.59 11.51 7.84
N ARG A 334 -10.49 12.14 8.27
CA ARG A 334 -9.36 12.46 7.38
C ARG A 334 -8.76 11.22 6.72
N THR A 335 -8.62 10.11 7.45
CA THR A 335 -8.10 8.85 6.91
C THR A 335 -8.97 8.36 5.76
N PHE A 336 -10.30 8.40 5.90
CA PHE A 336 -11.22 7.95 4.85
C PHE A 336 -11.39 8.97 3.72
N ALA A 337 -11.49 10.27 4.03
CA ALA A 337 -11.62 11.33 3.03
C ALA A 337 -10.46 11.33 2.03
N ARG A 338 -9.24 11.02 2.50
CA ARG A 338 -8.06 10.84 1.64
C ARG A 338 -8.17 9.69 0.64
N LEU A 339 -9.05 8.72 0.83
CA LEU A 339 -9.25 7.60 -0.09
C LEU A 339 -10.29 7.90 -1.16
N GLN A 340 -11.03 9.00 -1.04
CA GLN A 340 -12.05 9.37 -2.01
C GLN A 340 -11.42 9.52 -3.41
N PRO A 341 -12.04 8.95 -4.45
CA PRO A 341 -11.63 9.17 -5.83
C PRO A 341 -11.63 10.65 -6.20
N VAL A 342 -10.60 11.11 -6.93
CA VAL A 342 -10.50 12.49 -7.42
C VAL A 342 -10.50 12.48 -8.95
N TYR A 343 -11.68 12.35 -9.55
CA TYR A 343 -11.82 12.21 -11.01
C TYR A 343 -11.55 13.49 -11.79
N GLY A 344 -11.90 14.66 -11.23
CA GLY A 344 -11.81 15.94 -11.94
C GLY A 344 -10.40 16.50 -12.03
N LEU A 345 -9.69 16.58 -10.90
CA LEU A 345 -8.34 17.15 -10.83
C LEU A 345 -7.24 16.11 -11.11
N GLY A 346 -7.59 14.82 -11.15
CA GLY A 346 -6.64 13.72 -11.17
C GLY A 346 -5.97 13.50 -9.82
N ILE A 347 -5.19 12.42 -9.74
CA ILE A 347 -4.40 12.06 -8.56
C ILE A 347 -2.97 12.54 -8.79
N ASN A 348 -2.47 13.38 -7.89
CA ASN A 348 -1.10 13.90 -7.94
C ASN A 348 -0.21 13.22 -6.89
N LEU A 349 1.11 13.44 -6.98
CA LEU A 349 2.07 12.80 -6.07
C LEU A 349 1.89 13.19 -4.59
N ALA A 350 1.35 14.38 -4.30
CA ALA A 350 1.06 14.79 -2.92
C ALA A 350 -0.13 14.03 -2.32
N ASP A 351 -1.19 13.76 -3.10
CA ASP A 351 -2.31 12.91 -2.68
C ASP A 351 -1.82 11.48 -2.36
N ILE A 352 -0.95 10.93 -3.21
CA ILE A 352 -0.33 9.63 -2.99
C ILE A 352 0.48 9.64 -1.69
N ALA A 353 1.38 10.62 -1.53
CA ALA A 353 2.25 10.72 -0.36
C ALA A 353 1.47 10.80 0.96
N LEU A 354 0.46 11.66 1.02
CA LEU A 354 -0.36 11.87 2.21
C LEU A 354 -1.29 10.68 2.52
N SER A 355 -1.72 9.94 1.50
CA SER A 355 -2.61 8.78 1.65
C SER A 355 -1.85 7.47 1.90
N CYS A 356 -0.57 7.44 1.58
CA CYS A 356 0.31 6.26 1.69
C CYS A 356 1.37 6.40 2.79
N SER A 357 1.24 7.35 3.71
CA SER A 357 2.17 7.56 4.83
C SER A 357 2.32 6.32 5.73
N ASN A 358 1.31 5.45 5.79
CA ASN A 358 1.27 4.24 6.61
C ASN A 358 1.12 2.96 5.76
N ARG A 359 1.32 3.06 4.44
CA ARG A 359 1.08 1.95 3.51
C ARG A 359 2.39 1.30 3.07
N SER A 360 2.38 -0.02 2.94
CA SER A 360 3.54 -0.85 2.64
C SER A 360 3.24 -1.88 1.56
N THR A 361 4.31 -2.44 1.01
CA THR A 361 4.27 -3.61 0.14
C THR A 361 5.46 -4.52 0.46
N GLY A 362 5.33 -5.81 0.12
CA GLY A 362 6.36 -6.81 0.39
C GLY A 362 7.43 -6.92 -0.69
N ASN A 363 7.31 -6.16 -1.78
CA ASN A 363 8.26 -6.15 -2.89
C ASN A 363 8.61 -4.70 -3.25
N ASP A 364 9.91 -4.39 -3.28
CA ASP A 364 10.40 -3.02 -3.46
C ASP A 364 9.89 -2.37 -4.75
N VAL A 365 9.86 -3.12 -5.86
CA VAL A 365 9.35 -2.66 -7.17
C VAL A 365 7.91 -2.14 -7.08
N ASP A 366 7.10 -2.68 -6.18
CA ASP A 366 5.69 -2.29 -6.05
C ASP A 366 5.52 -0.91 -5.41
N TYR A 367 6.54 -0.36 -4.73
CA TYR A 367 6.50 1.01 -4.24
C TYR A 367 6.53 2.06 -5.37
N ALA A 368 6.90 1.68 -6.59
CA ALA A 368 6.74 2.51 -7.78
C ALA A 368 5.58 2.00 -8.63
N ARG A 369 5.63 0.70 -8.99
CA ARG A 369 4.68 0.07 -9.91
C ARG A 369 3.22 0.18 -9.48
N GLY A 370 2.95 0.16 -8.17
CA GLY A 370 1.60 0.25 -7.62
C GLY A 370 0.90 1.60 -7.83
N PHE A 371 1.59 2.61 -8.37
CA PHE A 371 1.01 3.93 -8.64
C PHE A 371 0.81 4.23 -10.13
N TYR A 372 1.31 3.36 -11.02
CA TYR A 372 1.29 3.61 -12.47
C TYR A 372 -0.13 3.76 -13.03
N ALA A 373 -1.05 2.91 -12.58
CA ALA A 373 -2.45 2.99 -12.99
C ALA A 373 -3.15 4.29 -12.53
N LEU A 374 -2.74 4.87 -11.38
CA LEU A 374 -3.28 6.14 -10.90
C LEU A 374 -2.77 7.32 -11.71
N LEU A 375 -1.50 7.26 -12.11
CA LEU A 375 -0.81 8.35 -12.79
C LEU A 375 -1.00 8.32 -14.31
N GLY A 376 -1.69 7.30 -14.84
CA GLY A 376 -1.88 7.09 -16.28
C GLY A 376 -0.58 6.69 -17.01
N LEU A 377 0.35 6.05 -16.30
CA LEU A 377 1.65 5.64 -16.82
C LEU A 377 1.65 4.15 -17.19
N LYS A 378 2.60 3.74 -18.04
CA LYS A 378 2.80 2.34 -18.43
C LYS A 378 4.13 1.82 -17.88
N TRP A 379 4.05 0.67 -17.22
CA TRP A 379 5.19 -0.06 -16.68
C TRP A 379 5.82 -0.91 -17.79
N GLU A 380 7.15 -0.91 -17.89
CA GLU A 380 7.87 -1.78 -18.83
C GLU A 380 8.40 -3.04 -18.16
N SER A 381 8.46 -4.12 -18.94
CA SER A 381 9.01 -5.39 -18.46
C SER A 381 10.49 -5.23 -18.12
N GLY A 382 10.92 -5.79 -16.99
CA GLY A 382 12.31 -5.74 -16.53
C GLY A 382 12.72 -4.49 -15.75
N TRP A 383 11.88 -3.45 -15.69
CA TRP A 383 12.18 -2.27 -14.87
C TRP A 383 12.41 -2.61 -13.40
N SER A 384 13.43 -1.97 -12.83
CA SER A 384 13.68 -1.96 -11.40
C SER A 384 12.77 -0.95 -10.69
N TYR A 385 12.87 -0.91 -9.35
CA TYR A 385 12.27 0.16 -8.57
C TYR A 385 12.73 1.55 -9.06
N GLU A 386 14.04 1.72 -9.26
CA GLU A 386 14.65 3.01 -9.55
C GLU A 386 14.27 3.53 -10.93
N ASP A 387 14.14 2.65 -11.92
CA ASP A 387 13.63 3.02 -13.25
C ASP A 387 12.19 3.49 -13.16
N GLY A 388 11.37 2.75 -12.39
CA GLY A 388 9.97 3.05 -12.18
C GLY A 388 9.71 4.41 -11.51
N ILE A 389 10.42 4.72 -10.42
CA ILE A 389 10.25 5.99 -9.70
C ILE A 389 10.86 7.17 -10.46
N ARG A 390 11.98 6.97 -11.18
CA ARG A 390 12.58 7.98 -12.04
C ARG A 390 11.61 8.42 -13.13
N HIS A 391 10.99 7.46 -13.82
CA HIS A 391 9.99 7.75 -14.84
C HIS A 391 8.77 8.49 -14.28
N ILE A 392 8.32 8.17 -13.05
CA ILE A 392 7.25 8.94 -12.37
C ILE A 392 7.67 10.41 -12.21
N TYR A 393 8.88 10.67 -11.71
CA TYR A 393 9.36 12.04 -11.49
C TYR A 393 9.63 12.80 -12.79
N GLU A 394 10.09 12.13 -13.84
CA GLU A 394 10.25 12.72 -15.17
C GLU A 394 8.90 13.06 -15.82
N ALA A 395 7.89 12.22 -15.62
CA ALA A 395 6.53 12.47 -16.12
C ALA A 395 5.78 13.54 -15.29
N ARG A 396 6.11 13.69 -14.01
CA ARG A 396 5.42 14.58 -13.05
C ARG A 396 6.40 15.46 -12.25
N PRO A 397 7.30 16.23 -12.92
CA PRO A 397 8.43 16.88 -12.25
C PRO A 397 7.99 17.96 -11.26
N GLN A 398 6.91 18.67 -11.59
CA GLN A 398 6.39 19.72 -10.72
C GLN A 398 5.66 19.16 -9.50
N GLU A 399 5.03 17.99 -9.61
CA GLU A 399 4.41 17.31 -8.47
C GLU A 399 5.47 16.68 -7.56
N ALA A 400 6.58 16.21 -8.12
CA ALA A 400 7.73 15.74 -7.35
C ALA A 400 8.32 16.86 -6.49
N ALA A 401 8.42 18.07 -7.06
CA ALA A 401 8.86 19.26 -6.35
C ALA A 401 7.94 19.61 -5.15
N MET A 402 6.62 19.36 -5.25
CA MET A 402 5.68 19.62 -4.15
C MET A 402 5.97 18.77 -2.90
N ILE A 403 6.53 17.58 -3.08
CA ILE A 403 6.81 16.63 -1.98
C ILE A 403 8.29 16.59 -1.60
N ALA A 404 9.14 17.42 -2.21
CA ALA A 404 10.59 17.41 -2.02
C ALA A 404 11.02 17.61 -0.56
N SER A 405 10.27 18.41 0.19
CA SER A 405 10.53 18.70 1.60
C SER A 405 9.90 17.70 2.58
N MET A 406 9.15 16.70 2.11
CA MET A 406 8.51 15.72 3.00
C MET A 406 9.55 14.74 3.58
N HIS A 407 9.40 14.40 4.86
CA HIS A 407 10.31 13.51 5.57
C HIS A 407 10.15 12.07 5.08
N GLY A 408 11.26 11.38 4.85
CA GLY A 408 11.31 9.98 4.46
C GLY A 408 12.66 9.57 3.87
N PRO A 409 12.81 8.31 3.42
CA PRO A 409 14.03 7.83 2.81
C PRO A 409 14.46 8.69 1.60
N ARG A 410 15.77 8.81 1.39
CA ARG A 410 16.43 9.56 0.30
C ARG A 410 17.49 8.67 -0.38
N GLY A 411 18.15 9.21 -1.39
CA GLY A 411 19.25 8.52 -2.06
C GLY A 411 18.90 7.96 -3.44
N LEU A 412 18.07 8.68 -4.21
CA LEU A 412 18.03 8.47 -5.65
C LEU A 412 19.31 9.05 -6.29
N PRO A 413 19.78 8.49 -7.41
CA PRO A 413 20.90 9.07 -8.14
C PRO A 413 20.63 10.51 -8.59
N ARG A 414 21.69 11.29 -8.79
CA ARG A 414 21.60 12.62 -9.40
C ARG A 414 20.90 12.52 -10.78
N PRO A 415 20.08 13.51 -11.18
CA PRO A 415 19.83 14.80 -10.53
C PRO A 415 18.61 14.80 -9.56
N LEU A 416 18.26 13.65 -8.97
CA LEU A 416 17.05 13.47 -8.16
C LEU A 416 17.33 13.22 -6.67
N THR A 417 18.52 13.56 -6.17
CA THR A 417 18.86 13.23 -4.76
C THR A 417 17.92 13.88 -3.75
N TRP A 418 17.37 15.04 -4.12
CA TRP A 418 16.38 15.81 -3.35
C TRP A 418 15.02 15.13 -3.25
N ALA A 419 14.65 14.33 -4.26
CA ALA A 419 13.34 13.72 -4.34
C ALA A 419 13.24 12.57 -3.31
N PRO A 420 12.05 12.36 -2.72
CA PRO A 420 11.86 11.22 -1.84
C PRO A 420 12.16 9.90 -2.54
N ARG A 421 12.82 8.97 -1.85
CA ARG A 421 13.11 7.65 -2.45
C ARG A 421 11.80 6.95 -2.75
N TYR A 422 10.83 6.94 -1.83
CA TYR A 422 9.50 6.33 -1.96
C TYR A 422 8.40 7.38 -1.86
N LEU A 423 7.28 7.16 -2.56
CA LEU A 423 6.06 7.96 -2.36
C LEU A 423 5.27 7.53 -1.11
N ALA A 424 5.40 6.26 -0.69
CA ALA A 424 4.86 5.78 0.56
C ALA A 424 5.77 6.15 1.74
N HIS A 425 5.22 6.10 2.96
CA HIS A 425 5.94 6.41 4.21
C HIS A 425 6.44 7.84 4.36
N LEU A 426 5.93 8.76 3.53
CA LEU A 426 6.27 10.18 3.64
C LEU A 426 5.47 10.84 4.76
N GLN A 427 6.13 11.77 5.45
CA GLN A 427 5.56 12.56 6.55
C GLN A 427 5.83 14.05 6.32
N GLY A 428 5.02 14.91 6.93
CA GLY A 428 5.15 16.36 6.80
C GLY A 428 4.16 16.95 5.80
N GLU A 429 4.53 18.10 5.23
CA GLU A 429 3.65 18.93 4.40
C GLU A 429 4.08 18.90 2.93
N ALA A 430 3.10 18.82 2.05
CA ALA A 430 3.29 19.06 0.62
C ALA A 430 3.11 20.55 0.32
N PHE A 431 4.00 21.09 -0.50
CA PHE A 431 4.03 22.50 -0.84
C PHE A 431 3.30 22.78 -2.14
N LYS A 432 2.93 24.04 -2.35
CA LYS A 432 2.29 24.48 -3.59
C LYS A 432 3.29 24.40 -4.77
N PRO A 433 2.84 24.04 -5.97
CA PRO A 433 3.70 23.80 -7.12
C PRO A 433 4.48 25.02 -7.62
N TYR A 434 4.18 26.24 -7.17
CA TYR A 434 4.94 27.41 -7.59
C TYR A 434 6.14 27.75 -6.68
N LEU A 435 6.24 27.12 -5.50
CA LEU A 435 7.29 27.43 -4.51
C LEU A 435 8.64 26.80 -4.86
N MET A 436 8.62 25.64 -5.53
CA MET A 436 9.81 24.95 -5.99
C MET A 436 9.60 24.53 -7.44
N LYS A 437 10.62 24.65 -8.28
CA LYS A 437 10.57 24.35 -9.71
C LYS A 437 11.60 23.28 -10.04
N CYS A 438 11.14 22.16 -10.57
CA CYS A 438 12.03 21.17 -11.16
C CYS A 438 12.48 21.68 -12.54
N GLN A 439 13.79 21.75 -12.74
CA GLN A 439 14.44 22.20 -13.97
C GLN A 439 15.39 21.09 -14.44
N SER A 440 15.87 21.16 -15.69
CA SER A 440 16.69 20.10 -16.33
C SER A 440 17.95 19.69 -15.57
N GLY A 441 18.39 20.45 -14.56
CA GLY A 441 19.53 20.14 -13.71
C GLY A 441 19.21 19.82 -12.25
N GLY A 442 17.94 19.82 -11.81
CA GLY A 442 17.57 19.57 -10.41
C GLY A 442 16.39 20.41 -9.92
N LEU A 443 16.23 20.50 -8.61
CA LEU A 443 15.18 21.28 -7.95
C LEU A 443 15.69 22.68 -7.58
N VAL A 444 15.01 23.72 -8.06
CA VAL A 444 15.27 25.11 -7.69
C VAL A 444 14.17 25.64 -6.78
N GLY A 445 14.52 26.28 -5.67
CA GLY A 445 13.55 26.91 -4.78
C GLY A 445 14.20 27.66 -3.64
N GLU A 446 13.39 28.35 -2.84
CA GLU A 446 13.84 29.03 -1.63
C GLU A 446 13.90 28.05 -0.45
N TRP A 447 15.00 28.07 0.29
CA TRP A 447 15.25 27.23 1.46
C TRP A 447 15.84 28.06 2.59
N HIS A 448 15.37 27.80 3.81
CA HIS A 448 16.01 28.23 5.03
C HIS A 448 17.15 27.28 5.32
N ALA A 449 18.40 27.76 5.18
CA ALA A 449 19.58 26.91 5.30
C ALA A 449 20.39 27.22 6.56
N ALA A 450 20.80 26.18 7.27
CA ALA A 450 21.68 26.26 8.43
C ALA A 450 22.95 25.44 8.21
N SER A 451 24.11 26.01 8.57
CA SER A 451 25.40 25.31 8.54
C SER A 451 25.54 24.44 9.78
N VAL A 452 25.81 23.15 9.60
CA VAL A 452 26.08 22.24 10.72
C VAL A 452 27.54 22.39 11.12
N ARG A 453 27.79 22.77 12.38
CA ARG A 453 29.13 23.00 12.92
C ARG A 453 29.68 21.77 13.63
N GLU A 454 28.82 21.06 14.36
CA GLU A 454 29.23 19.93 15.19
C GLU A 454 28.08 18.95 15.42
N VAL A 455 28.41 17.66 15.50
CA VAL A 455 27.52 16.64 16.10
C VAL A 455 27.83 16.58 17.59
N VAL A 456 26.99 17.22 18.40
CA VAL A 456 27.14 17.23 19.86
C VAL A 456 26.91 15.83 20.43
N ARG A 457 25.86 15.16 19.96
CA ARG A 457 25.48 13.82 20.42
C ARG A 457 24.66 13.08 19.37
N VAL A 458 24.79 11.76 19.35
CA VAL A 458 23.87 10.86 18.65
C VAL A 458 23.20 9.93 19.66
N CYS A 459 21.88 9.78 19.59
CA CYS A 459 21.14 8.89 20.47
C CYS A 459 19.96 8.22 19.75
N ALA A 460 19.39 7.19 20.36
CA ALA A 460 18.07 6.72 19.98
C ALA A 460 17.03 7.75 20.46
N TYR A 461 16.10 8.09 19.59
CA TYR A 461 14.96 8.93 19.93
C TYR A 461 13.84 8.03 20.45
N GLU A 462 13.83 7.82 21.75
CA GLU A 462 12.81 7.01 22.41
C GLU A 462 11.49 7.79 22.52
N GLN A 463 10.52 7.51 21.66
CA GLN A 463 9.12 7.79 21.98
C GLN A 463 8.50 6.61 22.75
N PRO A 464 7.56 6.85 23.68
CA PRO A 464 6.85 5.78 24.36
C PRO A 464 6.17 4.84 23.34
N GLY A 465 6.78 3.67 23.10
CA GLY A 465 6.19 2.65 22.22
C GLY A 465 7.02 2.10 21.05
N LYS A 466 8.36 2.18 21.09
CA LYS A 466 9.32 1.52 20.18
C LYS A 466 9.33 2.04 18.75
N ASP A 467 9.99 3.17 18.55
CA ASP A 467 10.60 3.52 17.26
C ASP A 467 11.93 4.20 17.59
N ASP A 468 12.99 3.39 17.78
CA ASP A 468 14.34 3.86 18.15
C ASP A 468 15.01 4.54 16.95
N ARG A 469 14.43 5.63 16.46
CA ARG A 469 14.99 6.39 15.33
C ARG A 469 16.29 7.04 15.77
N LEU A 470 17.26 7.10 14.88
CA LEU A 470 18.52 7.79 15.13
C LEU A 470 18.27 9.30 15.19
N ALA A 471 18.61 9.91 16.32
CA ALA A 471 18.55 11.34 16.57
C ALA A 471 19.95 11.94 16.68
N PHE A 472 20.11 13.12 16.09
CA PHE A 472 21.30 13.94 16.14
C PHE A 472 21.02 15.20 16.94
N GLN A 473 21.78 15.44 17.99
CA GLN A 473 21.91 16.76 18.59
C GLN A 473 23.04 17.48 17.89
N LEU A 474 22.71 18.59 17.21
CA LEU A 474 23.60 19.31 16.32
C LEU A 474 23.79 20.74 16.82
N LEU A 475 25.02 21.25 16.77
CA LEU A 475 25.28 22.68 16.82
C LEU A 475 25.20 23.23 15.40
N VAL A 476 24.25 24.13 15.15
CA VAL A 476 24.01 24.72 13.84
C VAL A 476 24.21 26.23 13.89
N ALA A 477 24.54 26.84 12.75
CA ALA A 477 24.71 28.28 12.61
C ALA A 477 23.91 28.83 11.42
N ASN A 478 23.29 30.00 11.58
CA ASN A 478 22.68 30.73 10.47
C ASN A 478 23.73 31.53 9.67
N GLU A 479 23.28 32.27 8.66
CA GLU A 479 24.13 33.12 7.80
C GLU A 479 24.82 34.27 8.54
N ARG A 480 24.25 34.73 9.67
CA ARG A 480 24.83 35.79 10.52
C ARG A 480 25.88 35.26 11.50
N GLY A 481 26.02 33.93 11.60
CA GLY A 481 26.89 33.26 12.55
C GLY A 481 26.25 32.99 13.91
N ASP A 482 24.97 33.31 14.10
CA ASP A 482 24.24 32.94 15.31
C ASP A 482 24.13 31.42 15.38
N THR A 483 24.38 30.86 16.57
CA THR A 483 24.38 29.42 16.77
C THR A 483 23.21 28.96 17.64
N ALA A 484 22.72 27.75 17.36
CA ALA A 484 21.71 27.08 18.15
C ALA A 484 21.99 25.58 18.23
N GLN A 485 21.58 24.93 19.32
CA GLN A 485 21.51 23.48 19.37
C GLN A 485 20.14 23.01 18.90
N VAL A 486 20.12 22.09 17.95
CA VAL A 486 18.89 21.49 17.40
C VAL A 486 18.95 19.97 17.51
N ALA A 487 17.79 19.34 17.75
CA ALA A 487 17.66 17.89 17.73
C ALA A 487 16.93 17.45 16.46
N VAL A 488 17.58 16.64 15.63
CA VAL A 488 17.05 16.14 14.37
C VAL A 488 16.87 14.63 14.43
N VAL A 489 15.63 14.16 14.30
CA VAL A 489 15.28 12.74 14.25
C VAL A 489 15.24 12.29 12.79
N THR A 490 15.97 11.23 12.45
CA THR A 490 16.02 10.71 11.07
C THR A 490 14.96 9.64 10.81
N TRP A 491 14.81 9.26 9.54
CA TRP A 491 13.86 8.24 9.13
C TRP A 491 14.27 6.82 9.53
N THR A 492 15.47 6.57 10.05
CA THR A 492 16.00 5.23 10.31
C THR A 492 16.57 5.12 11.72
N ASP A 493 16.56 3.93 12.27
CA ASP A 493 17.22 3.52 13.52
C ASP A 493 18.72 3.19 13.33
N ARG A 494 19.22 3.20 12.09
CA ARG A 494 20.55 2.70 11.73
C ARG A 494 21.42 3.77 11.11
N TRP A 495 22.73 3.63 11.32
CA TRP A 495 23.76 4.38 10.59
C TRP A 495 23.88 3.89 9.15
N THR A 496 23.19 4.56 8.22
CA THR A 496 23.30 4.32 6.78
C THR A 496 24.60 4.89 6.21
N ALA A 497 24.99 4.43 5.02
CA ALA A 497 26.15 4.98 4.30
C ALA A 497 25.99 6.51 4.07
N SER A 498 24.80 6.95 3.67
CA SER A 498 24.50 8.37 3.44
C SER A 498 24.58 9.22 4.71
N LEU A 499 24.15 8.70 5.87
CA LEU A 499 24.30 9.41 7.14
C LEU A 499 25.77 9.51 7.56
N LYS A 500 26.54 8.43 7.39
CA LYS A 500 28.00 8.44 7.66
C LYS A 500 28.72 9.45 6.77
N GLU A 501 28.43 9.44 5.46
CA GLU A 501 28.97 10.40 4.49
C GLU A 501 28.62 11.83 4.92
N TRP A 502 27.35 12.13 5.17
CA TRP A 502 26.91 13.47 5.55
C TRP A 502 27.58 13.97 6.84
N THR A 503 27.66 13.13 7.88
CA THR A 503 28.36 13.49 9.13
C THR A 503 29.85 13.71 8.95
N GLY A 504 30.50 12.94 8.07
CA GLY A 504 31.92 13.12 7.72
C GLY A 504 32.23 14.45 7.04
N LEU A 505 31.23 15.12 6.48
CA LEU A 505 31.35 16.42 5.80
C LEU A 505 31.16 17.64 6.73
N ILE A 506 30.82 17.41 8.01
CA ILE A 506 30.62 18.48 9.00
C ILE A 506 31.92 19.24 9.29
N PRO A 507 33.07 18.59 9.57
CA PRO A 507 34.32 19.31 9.84
C PRO A 507 34.80 20.17 8.66
N GLY A 508 34.48 19.76 7.43
CA GLY A 508 34.77 20.52 6.20
C GLY A 508 33.80 21.67 5.92
N GLY A 509 32.81 21.90 6.80
CA GLY A 509 31.85 23.00 6.66
C GLY A 509 30.88 22.84 5.49
N LYS A 510 30.72 21.65 4.92
CA LYS A 510 29.85 21.39 3.76
C LYS A 510 28.45 20.89 4.11
N ALA A 511 28.26 20.36 5.32
CA ALA A 511 26.97 19.86 5.77
C ALA A 511 25.98 21.00 6.06
N ARG A 512 24.75 20.87 5.54
CA ARG A 512 23.66 21.83 5.70
C ARG A 512 22.37 21.14 6.14
N LEU A 513 21.57 21.84 6.92
CA LEU A 513 20.14 21.55 7.07
C LEU A 513 19.37 22.52 6.17
N LEU A 514 18.49 22.00 5.31
CA LEU A 514 17.61 22.82 4.48
C LEU A 514 16.16 22.59 4.89
N CYS A 515 15.41 23.66 5.13
CA CYS A 515 14.00 23.60 5.45
C CYS A 515 13.21 24.50 4.49
N ALA A 516 12.05 24.03 4.03
CA ALA A 516 11.18 24.81 3.15
C ALA A 516 10.44 25.96 3.88
N LYS A 517 10.49 25.96 5.22
CA LYS A 517 9.98 27.00 6.11
C LYS A 517 11.05 27.29 7.18
N GLU A 518 10.82 28.29 8.03
CA GLU A 518 11.71 28.53 9.17
C GLU A 518 11.85 27.29 10.06
N MET A 519 13.05 27.06 10.62
CA MET A 519 13.32 25.94 11.52
C MET A 519 12.89 26.29 12.95
N VAL A 520 11.58 26.42 13.14
CA VAL A 520 10.96 26.74 14.43
C VAL A 520 10.05 25.59 14.85
N VAL A 521 10.37 24.97 15.99
CA VAL A 521 9.57 23.94 16.63
C VAL A 521 8.40 24.60 17.34
N GLY A 522 7.18 24.25 16.94
CA GLY A 522 5.93 24.72 17.52
C GLY A 522 4.91 23.60 17.62
N GLU A 523 3.68 23.84 17.15
CA GLU A 523 2.64 22.79 17.05
C GLU A 523 3.00 21.69 16.03
N HIS A 524 3.93 21.99 15.12
CA HIS A 524 4.44 21.08 14.11
C HIS A 524 5.96 21.01 14.19
N PHE A 525 6.50 19.85 13.82
CA PHE A 525 7.93 19.65 13.73
C PHE A 525 8.41 19.94 12.30
N PRO A 526 9.32 20.90 12.09
CA PRO A 526 9.87 21.20 10.78
C PRO A 526 10.59 19.99 10.17
N THR A 527 10.36 19.74 8.89
CA THR A 527 11.15 18.74 8.15
C THR A 527 12.36 19.39 7.53
N VAL A 528 13.52 18.77 7.70
CA VAL A 528 14.80 19.21 7.15
C VAL A 528 15.38 18.18 6.20
N LEU A 529 16.02 18.67 5.13
CA LEU A 529 16.90 17.89 4.27
C LEU A 529 18.33 18.01 4.78
N LEU A 530 19.00 16.86 4.89
CA LEU A 530 20.42 16.77 5.24
C LEU A 530 21.20 16.87 3.92
N ALA A 531 21.58 18.09 3.57
CA ALA A 531 22.17 18.44 2.29
C ALA A 531 23.69 18.66 2.41
N VAL A 532 24.35 18.58 1.27
CA VAL A 532 25.77 18.85 1.06
C VAL A 532 25.91 20.02 0.11
N LEU A 533 26.64 21.06 0.52
CA LEU A 533 27.01 22.19 -0.34
C LEU A 533 28.12 21.76 -1.32
N GLU A 534 27.91 21.98 -2.62
CA GLU A 534 28.90 21.70 -3.67
C GLU A 534 29.65 22.97 -4.11
N GLY A 535 30.96 23.00 -3.82
CA GLY A 535 31.90 24.03 -4.27
C GLY A 535 31.78 25.38 -3.53
N ASP A 536 32.84 26.19 -3.61
CA ASP A 536 32.83 27.62 -3.28
C ASP A 536 32.47 28.46 -4.53
N MET A 537 31.60 27.93 -5.40
CA MET A 537 31.36 28.54 -6.71
C MET A 537 30.65 29.88 -6.54
N LYS A 538 31.44 30.96 -6.58
CA LYS A 538 30.98 32.18 -7.25
C LYS A 538 30.56 31.73 -8.65
N PRO A 539 29.30 31.95 -9.05
CA PRO A 539 28.81 31.49 -10.35
C PRO A 539 29.81 31.90 -11.44
N ASN A 540 30.32 30.91 -12.18
CA ASN A 540 31.15 31.17 -13.34
C ASN A 540 30.26 31.94 -14.34
N PRO A 541 30.62 33.17 -14.75
CA PRO A 541 29.77 33.97 -15.64
C PRO A 541 29.49 33.28 -16.99
N ASP A 542 30.31 32.30 -17.37
CA ASP A 542 30.15 31.50 -18.59
C ASP A 542 29.35 30.20 -18.39
N ASP A 543 29.18 29.73 -17.16
CA ASP A 543 28.16 28.72 -16.91
C ASP A 543 26.82 29.45 -16.99
N VAL A 544 25.89 28.89 -17.75
CA VAL A 544 24.48 29.32 -17.76
C VAL A 544 23.82 28.92 -16.42
N VAL A 545 24.46 29.23 -15.28
CA VAL A 545 23.82 29.30 -13.97
C VAL A 545 22.85 30.45 -14.09
N ARG A 546 21.58 30.08 -14.13
CA ARG A 546 20.45 31.00 -14.26
C ARG A 546 20.59 32.11 -13.21
N PRO A 547 20.41 33.40 -13.56
CA PRO A 547 20.42 34.48 -12.57
C PRO A 547 19.43 34.16 -11.44
N GLY A 548 19.90 34.23 -10.18
CA GLY A 548 19.06 34.05 -8.98
C GLY A 548 19.15 32.69 -8.26
N VAL A 549 20.25 31.94 -8.39
CA VAL A 549 20.57 30.80 -7.51
C VAL A 549 21.77 31.17 -6.63
N ASP A 550 21.60 31.09 -5.31
CA ASP A 550 22.63 31.49 -4.34
C ASP A 550 23.56 30.33 -3.98
N SER A 551 23.01 29.12 -3.91
CA SER A 551 23.71 27.91 -3.45
C SER A 551 23.36 26.69 -4.31
N MET A 552 24.26 25.71 -4.35
CA MET A 552 24.05 24.44 -5.05
C MET A 552 24.50 23.26 -4.19
N GLY A 553 23.78 22.15 -4.27
CA GLY A 553 24.11 20.97 -3.48
C GLY A 553 23.36 19.71 -3.87
N TYR A 554 23.48 18.68 -3.05
CA TYR A 554 22.73 17.44 -3.15
C TYR A 554 22.26 16.97 -1.77
N VAL A 555 21.27 16.08 -1.74
CA VAL A 555 20.63 15.61 -0.49
C VAL A 555 20.99 14.16 -0.22
N LEU A 556 21.46 13.87 1.01
CA LEU A 556 21.83 12.52 1.42
C LEU A 556 20.78 11.86 2.32
N ALA A 557 20.05 12.66 3.10
CA ALA A 557 19.04 12.17 4.01
C ALA A 557 17.98 13.24 4.31
N SER A 558 16.97 12.88 5.09
CA SER A 558 16.02 13.82 5.66
C SER A 558 15.79 13.52 7.14
N GLY A 559 15.30 14.51 7.88
CA GLY A 559 15.02 14.42 9.29
C GLY A 559 13.92 15.40 9.72
N VAL A 560 13.54 15.32 10.98
CA VAL A 560 12.52 16.16 11.60
C VAL A 560 13.14 16.86 12.81
N VAL A 561 13.02 18.18 12.88
CA VAL A 561 13.53 18.97 14.02
C VAL A 561 12.54 18.86 15.17
N VAL A 562 12.94 18.23 16.27
CA VAL A 562 12.09 17.98 17.45
C VAL A 562 12.41 18.89 18.63
N SER A 563 13.51 19.62 18.57
CA SER A 563 13.91 20.60 19.58
C SER A 563 14.90 21.62 18.99
N GLY A 564 14.90 22.84 19.54
CA GLY A 564 15.72 23.96 19.11
C GLY A 564 15.07 24.78 17.99
N ASN A 565 15.31 26.10 18.02
CA ASN A 565 14.82 27.03 17.01
C ASN A 565 16.00 27.77 16.40
N LEU A 566 15.97 27.97 15.08
CA LEU A 566 16.94 28.80 14.38
C LEU A 566 16.25 29.58 13.25
N LEU A 567 16.31 30.90 13.35
CA LEU A 567 15.87 31.79 12.28
C LEU A 567 16.98 31.87 11.23
N CYS A 568 16.68 31.38 10.04
CA CYS A 568 17.56 31.46 8.86
C CYS A 568 16.85 32.28 7.80
N ALA A 569 17.58 33.11 7.05
CA ALA A 569 17.02 33.74 5.87
C ALA A 569 16.70 32.66 4.81
N ALA A 570 15.69 32.92 3.99
CA ALA A 570 15.44 32.11 2.80
C ALA A 570 16.48 32.47 1.74
N GLN A 571 17.10 31.46 1.14
CA GLN A 571 18.06 31.60 0.04
C GLN A 571 17.72 30.63 -1.08
N SER A 572 18.05 30.99 -2.31
CA SER A 572 17.74 30.19 -3.49
C SER A 572 18.75 29.05 -3.64
N TRP A 573 18.29 27.80 -3.65
CA TRP A 573 19.14 26.62 -3.86
C TRP A 573 18.80 25.90 -5.17
N LEU A 574 19.83 25.36 -5.81
CA LEU A 574 19.72 24.28 -6.80
C LEU A 574 20.16 22.95 -6.18
N LEU A 575 19.22 22.01 -6.01
CA LEU A 575 19.49 20.67 -5.51
C LEU A 575 19.57 19.66 -6.66
N LYS A 576 20.71 18.98 -6.77
CA LYS A 576 21.03 17.96 -7.78
C LYS A 576 21.00 16.56 -7.16
#